data_AF-A0A969K6F5-F1
#
_entry.id   AF-A0A969K6F5-F1
#
_cell.length_a   1.000
_cell.length_b   1.000
_cell.length_c   1.000
_cell.angle_alpha   90.00
_cell.angle_beta   90.00
_cell.angle_gamma   90.00
#
_symmetry.space_group_name_H-M   'P 1'
#
loop_
_entity.id
_entity.type
_entity.pdbx_description
1 polymer ?
#
loop_
_entity_poly.entity_id
_entity_poly.type
_entity_poly.pdbx_seq_one_letter_code
_entity_poly.pdbx_strand_id
1 'polypeptide(L)'
;MLKKIGKKLGFKNEECFEVTIINHLKELFGLELLARQLRLQGEICDLLTINSSRQAYILELKNVEDRYVVQQLTRYYYYLSSEKPFSQSVDYTQDIRLVAIQPQFHKHNFIDRCYSKLHIDFYEFSISEADGSIILNIKNMDDDQNTFAILSGQTSRSESKAQSNLEVLEYDQDQEKRLKAEESLRLILGVRYASKLGLKSLQLSDSEQKNYQKSRGVKYFKLS
;
A
#
# COMPACT_ATOMS: atom_id res chain seq x y z
N MET A 1 -2.33 -14.99 -1.90
CA MET A 1 -1.30 -14.20 -2.60
C MET A 1 -1.70 -13.94 -4.06
N LEU A 2 -1.84 -14.99 -4.89
CA LEU A 2 -2.15 -14.84 -6.32
C LEU A 2 -3.56 -15.34 -6.67
N LYS A 3 -4.10 -14.86 -7.79
CA LYS A 3 -5.35 -15.32 -8.41
C LYS A 3 -5.20 -15.42 -9.92
N LYS A 4 -5.94 -16.34 -10.53
CA LYS A 4 -6.04 -16.42 -11.99
C LYS A 4 -6.99 -15.33 -12.50
N ILE A 5 -6.51 -14.50 -13.43
CA ILE A 5 -7.26 -13.42 -14.09
C ILE A 5 -7.32 -13.77 -15.58
N GLY A 6 -8.41 -14.40 -16.00
CA GLY A 6 -8.53 -14.99 -17.34
C GLY A 6 -7.48 -16.08 -17.56
N LYS A 7 -6.54 -15.84 -18.48
CA LYS A 7 -5.43 -16.76 -18.77
C LYS A 7 -4.13 -16.42 -18.01
N LYS A 8 -4.06 -15.28 -17.32
CA LYS A 8 -2.85 -14.81 -16.64
C LYS A 8 -2.95 -15.00 -15.13
N LEU A 9 -1.81 -15.08 -14.46
CA LEU A 9 -1.71 -15.02 -13.00
C LEU A 9 -1.50 -13.55 -12.58
N GLY A 10 -2.09 -13.14 -11.47
CA GLY A 10 -1.93 -11.79 -10.91
C GLY A 10 -2.14 -11.79 -9.40
N PHE A 11 -1.82 -10.68 -8.72
CA PHE A 11 -2.08 -10.59 -7.28
C PHE A 11 -3.57 -10.49 -6.99
N LYS A 12 -3.99 -11.07 -5.86
CA LYS A 12 -5.40 -11.08 -5.46
C LYS A 12 -5.94 -9.66 -5.27
N ASN A 13 -5.16 -8.81 -4.62
CA ASN A 13 -5.45 -7.42 -4.26
C ASN A 13 -4.12 -6.64 -4.12
N GLU A 14 -4.20 -5.33 -3.89
CA GLU A 14 -3.04 -4.44 -3.69
C GLU A 14 -2.19 -4.85 -2.48
N GLU A 15 -2.83 -5.24 -1.37
CA GLU A 15 -2.10 -5.70 -0.19
C GLU A 15 -1.22 -6.93 -0.47
N CYS A 16 -1.72 -7.91 -1.23
CA CYS A 16 -0.91 -9.07 -1.62
C CYS A 16 0.29 -8.66 -2.48
N PHE A 17 0.12 -7.67 -3.35
CA PHE A 17 1.19 -7.14 -4.19
C PHE A 17 2.24 -6.42 -3.32
N GLU A 18 1.79 -5.50 -2.46
CA GLU A 18 2.64 -4.74 -1.56
C GLU A 18 3.47 -5.63 -0.64
N VAL A 19 2.84 -6.60 0.04
CA VAL A 19 3.55 -7.56 0.90
C VAL A 19 4.58 -8.37 0.11
N THR A 20 4.26 -8.73 -1.15
CA THR A 20 5.21 -9.45 -2.01
C THR A 20 6.40 -8.57 -2.36
N ILE A 21 6.18 -7.31 -2.75
CA ILE A 21 7.27 -6.37 -3.03
C ILE A 21 8.13 -6.17 -1.78
N ILE A 22 7.53 -6.00 -0.60
CA ILE A 22 8.27 -5.84 0.66
C ILE A 22 9.20 -7.03 0.92
N ASN A 23 8.70 -8.25 0.75
CA ASN A 23 9.48 -9.47 1.02
C ASN A 23 10.67 -9.64 0.07
N HIS A 24 10.64 -8.99 -1.11
CA HIS A 24 11.68 -9.06 -2.12
C HIS A 24 12.36 -7.71 -2.41
N LEU A 25 12.16 -6.68 -1.57
CA LEU A 25 12.69 -5.31 -1.77
C LEU A 25 14.21 -5.30 -2.01
N LYS A 26 14.94 -6.07 -1.19
CA LYS A 26 16.39 -6.14 -1.24
C LYS A 26 16.89 -6.87 -2.49
N GLU A 27 16.22 -7.94 -2.90
CA GLU A 27 16.54 -8.71 -4.10
C GLU A 27 16.22 -7.91 -5.38
N LEU A 28 15.04 -7.29 -5.43
CA LEU A 28 14.55 -6.61 -6.62
C LEU A 28 15.21 -5.25 -6.86
N PHE A 29 15.51 -4.52 -5.77
CA PHE A 29 15.92 -3.11 -5.86
C PHE A 29 17.13 -2.76 -4.98
N GLY A 30 17.64 -3.67 -4.16
CA GLY A 30 18.70 -3.34 -3.19
C GLY A 30 18.24 -2.38 -2.09
N LEU A 31 16.93 -2.33 -1.82
CA LEU A 31 16.31 -1.39 -0.88
C LEU A 31 15.91 -2.06 0.43
N GLU A 32 15.84 -1.26 1.49
CA GLU A 32 15.37 -1.63 2.81
C GLU A 32 14.14 -0.78 3.19
N LEU A 33 13.13 -1.41 3.78
CA LEU A 33 11.88 -0.75 4.15
C LEU A 33 12.08 0.17 5.36
N LEU A 34 11.64 1.42 5.25
CA LEU A 34 11.64 2.38 6.35
C LEU A 34 10.24 2.60 6.92
N ALA A 35 9.24 2.75 6.04
CA ALA A 35 7.84 2.86 6.43
C ALA A 35 6.92 2.28 5.35
N ARG A 36 5.84 1.63 5.79
CA ARG A 36 4.73 1.14 4.96
C ARG A 36 3.50 1.99 5.23
N GLN A 37 2.74 2.31 4.18
CA GLN A 37 1.50 3.08 4.25
C GLN A 37 1.68 4.39 5.05
N LEU A 38 2.77 5.11 4.74
CA LEU A 38 3.18 6.33 5.43
C LEU A 38 2.17 7.46 5.14
N ARG A 39 1.61 8.04 6.21
CA ARG A 39 0.68 9.16 6.10
C ARG A 39 1.43 10.48 5.98
N LEU A 40 1.22 11.20 4.88
CA LEU A 40 1.79 12.52 4.61
C LEU A 40 0.66 13.50 4.30
N GLN A 41 0.35 14.40 5.25
CA GLN A 41 -0.70 15.43 5.10
C GLN A 41 -2.05 14.90 4.55
N GLY A 42 -2.47 13.72 4.99
CA GLY A 42 -3.73 13.08 4.59
C GLY A 42 -3.63 12.16 3.37
N GLU A 43 -2.51 12.21 2.64
CA GLU A 43 -2.16 11.21 1.64
C GLU A 43 -1.52 9.97 2.27
N ILE A 44 -1.52 8.85 1.55
CA ILE A 44 -0.91 7.59 2.00
C ILE A 44 0.08 7.13 0.93
N CYS A 45 1.36 7.20 1.26
CA CYS A 45 2.45 6.67 0.45
C CYS A 45 2.60 5.18 0.74
N ASP A 46 2.56 4.33 -0.30
CA ASP A 46 2.62 2.87 -0.12
C ASP A 46 3.91 2.45 0.60
N LEU A 47 5.08 2.78 0.07
CA LEU A 47 6.36 2.46 0.72
C LEU A 47 7.35 3.64 0.68
N LEU A 48 7.94 3.92 1.84
CA LEU A 48 9.17 4.69 1.95
C LEU A 48 10.30 3.72 2.27
N THR A 49 11.34 3.75 1.46
CA THR A 49 12.47 2.82 1.52
C THR A 49 13.79 3.58 1.40
N ILE A 50 14.89 2.91 1.73
CA ILE A 50 16.25 3.46 1.60
C ILE A 50 17.19 2.46 0.96
N ASN A 51 18.23 2.96 0.27
CA ASN A 51 19.35 2.14 -0.16
C ASN A 51 20.48 2.14 0.90
N SER A 52 21.59 1.47 0.59
CA SER A 52 22.77 1.42 1.47
C SER A 52 23.45 2.78 1.70
N SER A 53 23.25 3.77 0.81
CA SER A 53 23.74 5.15 0.99
C SER A 53 22.76 6.04 1.75
N ARG A 54 21.68 5.49 2.32
CA ARG A 54 20.61 6.22 3.01
C ARG A 54 19.83 7.18 2.11
N GLN A 55 19.90 7.01 0.79
CA GLN A 55 19.05 7.73 -0.15
C GLN A 55 17.62 7.23 -0.03
N ALA A 56 16.65 8.14 0.01
CA ALA A 56 15.23 7.79 0.09
C ALA A 56 14.65 7.42 -1.28
N TYR A 57 13.79 6.39 -1.27
CA TYR A 57 13.01 5.92 -2.41
C TYR A 57 11.53 5.85 -2.00
N ILE A 58 10.69 6.59 -2.70
CA ILE A 58 9.23 6.52 -2.59
C ILE A 58 8.73 5.56 -3.66
N LEU A 59 8.11 4.46 -3.25
CA LEU A 59 7.50 3.49 -4.15
C LEU A 59 5.98 3.59 -4.04
N GLU A 60 5.32 3.86 -5.16
CA GLU A 60 3.86 3.78 -5.31
C GLU A 60 3.50 2.53 -6.10
N LEU A 61 2.62 1.70 -5.53
CA LEU A 61 2.28 0.38 -6.03
C LEU A 61 0.84 0.36 -6.51
N LYS A 62 0.61 -0.20 -7.70
CA LYS A 62 -0.74 -0.40 -8.23
C LYS A 62 -0.87 -1.81 -8.77
N ASN A 63 -1.87 -2.55 -8.30
CA ASN A 63 -2.12 -3.92 -8.78
C ASN A 63 -2.91 -3.96 -10.12
N VAL A 64 -3.29 -2.79 -10.63
CA VAL A 64 -3.97 -2.58 -11.91
C VAL A 64 -3.42 -1.30 -12.55
N GLU A 65 -3.74 -1.05 -13.82
CA GLU A 65 -3.41 0.23 -14.45
C GLU A 65 -4.07 1.40 -13.69
N ASP A 66 -3.27 2.41 -13.33
CA ASP A 66 -3.72 3.65 -12.71
C ASP A 66 -3.21 4.89 -13.47
N ARG A 67 -4.05 5.92 -13.57
CA ARG A 67 -3.77 7.14 -14.34
C ARG A 67 -3.19 8.28 -13.52
N TYR A 68 -3.13 8.15 -12.20
CA TYR A 68 -2.81 9.21 -11.26
C TYR A 68 -1.51 9.00 -10.46
N VAL A 69 -0.79 7.90 -10.73
CA VAL A 69 0.46 7.53 -10.04
C VAL A 69 1.52 8.64 -10.05
N VAL A 70 1.64 9.39 -11.15
CA VAL A 70 2.59 10.51 -11.25
C VAL A 70 2.19 11.63 -10.29
N GLN A 71 0.92 12.00 -10.29
CA GLN A 71 0.38 13.04 -9.41
C GLN A 71 0.52 12.62 -7.94
N GLN A 72 0.29 11.35 -7.61
CA GLN A 72 0.52 10.81 -6.26
C GLN A 72 1.98 10.98 -5.83
N LEU A 73 2.91 10.47 -6.64
CA LEU A 73 4.35 10.58 -6.35
C LEU A 73 4.82 12.04 -6.20
N THR A 74 4.32 12.96 -7.03
CA THR A 74 4.67 14.39 -6.89
C THR A 74 4.23 15.00 -5.57
N ARG A 75 3.05 14.61 -5.05
CA ARG A 75 2.56 15.07 -3.73
C ARG A 75 3.42 14.48 -2.61
N TYR A 76 3.75 13.20 -2.68
CA TYR A 76 4.57 12.55 -1.65
C TYR A 76 5.99 13.14 -1.62
N TYR A 77 6.57 13.38 -2.80
CA TYR A 77 7.85 14.07 -2.93
C TYR A 77 7.84 15.43 -2.24
N TYR A 78 6.81 16.24 -2.49
CA TYR A 78 6.67 17.56 -1.88
C TYR A 78 6.68 17.47 -0.35
N TYR A 79 5.82 16.63 0.23
CA TYR A 79 5.70 16.49 1.69
C TYR A 79 6.98 15.89 2.31
N LEU A 80 7.56 14.85 1.71
CA LEU A 80 8.78 14.23 2.23
C LEU A 80 9.96 15.22 2.19
N SER A 81 10.09 15.99 1.11
CA SER A 81 11.14 17.01 0.96
C SER A 81 11.00 18.17 1.94
N SER A 82 9.78 18.57 2.26
CA SER A 82 9.51 19.67 3.18
C SER A 82 9.61 19.27 4.64
N GLU A 83 9.03 18.12 5.01
CA GLU A 83 8.94 17.69 6.40
C GLU A 83 10.18 16.92 6.86
N LYS A 84 10.89 16.27 5.93
CA LYS A 84 12.09 15.47 6.16
C LYS A 84 11.97 14.48 7.32
N PRO A 85 10.91 13.64 7.37
CA PRO A 85 10.76 12.66 8.43
C PRO A 85 11.91 11.65 8.38
N PHE A 86 12.20 10.98 9.51
CA PHE A 86 13.29 10.00 9.59
C PHE A 86 14.68 10.56 9.22
N SER A 87 14.97 11.84 9.51
CA SER A 87 16.26 12.48 9.21
C SER A 87 17.48 11.78 9.84
N GLN A 88 17.28 10.95 10.86
CA GLN A 88 18.32 10.09 11.43
C GLN A 88 18.66 8.87 10.56
N SER A 89 17.75 8.45 9.68
CA SER A 89 17.87 7.29 8.80
C SER A 89 18.03 7.68 7.34
N VAL A 90 17.48 8.82 6.91
CA VAL A 90 17.52 9.32 5.53
C VAL A 90 18.54 10.44 5.40
N ASP A 91 19.34 10.40 4.34
CA ASP A 91 20.18 11.52 3.93
C ASP A 91 19.47 12.40 2.90
N TYR A 92 18.86 13.50 3.38
CA TYR A 92 18.15 14.47 2.56
C TYR A 92 19.06 15.45 1.80
N THR A 93 20.38 15.24 1.83
CA THR A 93 21.28 15.94 0.90
C THR A 93 21.32 15.26 -0.47
N GLN A 94 20.89 13.99 -0.54
CA GLN A 94 20.68 13.25 -1.77
C GLN A 94 19.25 13.46 -2.28
N ASP A 95 19.06 13.30 -3.59
CA ASP A 95 17.75 13.36 -4.22
C ASP A 95 16.87 12.19 -3.76
N ILE A 96 15.58 12.48 -3.52
CA ILE A 96 14.57 11.44 -3.27
C ILE A 96 14.18 10.81 -4.60
N ARG A 97 14.36 9.50 -4.72
CA ARG A 97 14.00 8.71 -5.91
C ARG A 97 12.52 8.35 -5.87
N LEU A 98 11.85 8.44 -7.03
CA LEU A 98 10.43 8.17 -7.18
C LEU A 98 10.23 6.98 -8.10
N VAL A 99 9.47 6.01 -7.65
CA VAL A 99 9.28 4.74 -8.36
C VAL A 99 7.79 4.41 -8.41
N ALA A 100 7.27 4.18 -9.61
CA ALA A 100 5.94 3.63 -9.80
C ALA A 100 6.06 2.17 -10.25
N ILE A 101 5.31 1.27 -9.63
CA ILE A 101 5.28 -0.15 -10.03
C ILE A 101 3.83 -0.57 -10.27
N GLN A 102 3.51 -0.96 -11.50
CA GLN A 102 2.17 -1.40 -11.87
C GLN A 102 2.21 -2.41 -13.04
N PRO A 103 1.16 -3.16 -13.37
CA PRO A 103 1.26 -4.19 -14.41
C PRO A 103 1.34 -3.62 -15.83
N GLN A 104 0.88 -2.38 -16.01
CA GLN A 104 0.93 -1.65 -17.27
C GLN A 104 0.74 -0.15 -17.00
N PHE A 105 1.41 0.71 -17.76
CA PHE A 105 1.20 2.16 -17.71
C PHE A 105 0.25 2.67 -18.81
N HIS A 106 -0.66 3.56 -18.42
CA HIS A 106 -1.48 4.30 -19.36
C HIS A 106 -0.66 5.40 -20.04
N LYS A 107 -0.97 5.74 -21.30
CA LYS A 107 -0.31 6.85 -22.04
C LYS A 107 -0.27 8.18 -21.27
N HIS A 108 -1.26 8.42 -20.41
CA HIS A 108 -1.31 9.63 -19.58
C HIS A 108 -0.18 9.67 -18.56
N ASN A 109 0.19 8.53 -17.96
CA ASN A 109 1.30 8.51 -17.02
C ASN A 109 2.60 8.95 -17.69
N PHE A 110 2.83 8.53 -18.94
CA PHE A 110 4.00 8.97 -19.71
C PHE A 110 3.96 10.46 -20.03
N ILE A 111 2.80 10.98 -20.45
CA ILE A 111 2.62 12.42 -20.69
C ILE A 111 2.90 13.20 -19.39
N ASP A 112 2.26 12.82 -18.30
CA ASP A 112 2.39 13.49 -17.01
C ASP A 112 3.83 13.44 -16.49
N ARG A 113 4.53 12.31 -16.69
CA ARG A 113 5.95 12.17 -16.38
C ARG A 113 6.82 13.08 -17.25
N CYS A 114 6.56 13.17 -18.57
CA CYS A 114 7.32 14.04 -19.48
C CYS A 114 7.23 15.52 -19.11
N TYR A 115 6.11 15.96 -18.54
CA TYR A 115 5.91 17.34 -18.10
C TYR A 115 6.16 17.53 -16.60
N SER A 116 6.50 16.47 -15.87
CA SER A 116 6.98 16.54 -14.50
C SER A 116 8.40 17.10 -14.45
N LYS A 117 8.70 17.92 -13.45
CA LYS A 117 10.09 18.34 -13.14
C LYS A 117 10.86 17.28 -12.35
N LEU A 118 10.17 16.24 -11.88
CA LEU A 118 10.73 15.16 -11.08
C LEU A 118 11.05 13.97 -11.97
N HIS A 119 12.18 13.33 -11.70
CA HIS A 119 12.54 12.08 -12.34
C HIS A 119 11.81 10.92 -11.65
N ILE A 120 11.00 10.18 -12.42
CA ILE A 120 10.14 9.10 -11.94
C ILE A 120 10.41 7.84 -12.76
N ASP A 121 10.88 6.80 -12.07
CA ASP A 121 11.15 5.51 -12.68
C ASP A 121 9.84 4.72 -12.79
N PHE A 122 9.54 4.21 -13.98
CA PHE A 122 8.37 3.37 -14.24
C PHE A 122 8.81 1.92 -14.37
N TYR A 123 8.23 1.05 -13.55
CA TYR A 123 8.45 -0.38 -13.61
C TYR A 123 7.15 -1.11 -13.89
N GLU A 124 7.14 -1.93 -14.94
CA GLU A 124 6.07 -2.86 -15.21
C GLU A 124 6.34 -4.20 -14.53
N PHE A 125 5.33 -4.75 -13.84
CA PHE A 125 5.43 -6.10 -13.31
C PHE A 125 4.59 -7.10 -14.08
N SER A 126 5.08 -8.34 -14.15
CA SER A 126 4.30 -9.47 -14.66
C SER A 126 4.59 -10.72 -13.86
N ILE A 127 3.63 -11.63 -13.81
CA ILE A 127 3.78 -12.92 -13.14
C ILE A 127 3.77 -14.02 -14.20
N SER A 128 4.84 -14.81 -14.22
CA SER A 128 4.98 -15.96 -15.10
C SER A 128 5.20 -17.24 -14.29
N GLU A 129 4.95 -18.37 -14.94
CA GLU A 129 5.26 -19.69 -14.39
C GLU A 129 6.32 -20.32 -15.29
N ALA A 130 7.44 -20.75 -14.69
CA ALA A 130 8.54 -21.40 -15.38
C ALA A 130 9.13 -22.49 -14.47
N ASP A 131 9.30 -23.70 -15.00
CA ASP A 131 9.88 -24.84 -14.28
C ASP A 131 9.23 -25.14 -12.92
N GLY A 132 7.89 -25.00 -12.85
CA GLY A 132 7.12 -25.19 -11.62
C GLY A 132 7.27 -24.07 -10.58
N SER A 133 8.06 -23.03 -10.91
CA SER A 133 8.24 -21.83 -10.10
C SER A 133 7.35 -20.71 -10.59
N ILE A 134 6.80 -19.95 -9.66
CA ILE A 134 6.12 -18.70 -9.93
C ILE A 134 7.14 -17.57 -9.81
N ILE A 135 7.27 -16.77 -10.86
CA ILE A 135 8.26 -15.71 -10.96
C ILE A 135 7.54 -14.37 -11.10
N LEU A 136 7.90 -13.42 -10.24
CA LEU A 136 7.61 -12.00 -10.42
C LEU A 136 8.71 -11.39 -11.25
N ASN A 137 8.38 -10.89 -12.44
CA ASN A 137 9.29 -10.12 -13.27
C ASN A 137 8.98 -8.64 -13.11
N ILE A 138 10.03 -7.84 -12.96
CA ILE A 138 9.99 -6.38 -12.88
C ILE A 138 10.84 -5.84 -14.02
N LYS A 139 10.22 -5.08 -14.92
CA LYS A 139 10.86 -4.47 -16.07
C LYS A 139 10.88 -2.95 -15.90
N ASN A 140 12.05 -2.33 -16.03
CA ASN A 140 12.12 -0.89 -16.18
C ASN A 140 11.61 -0.48 -17.57
N MET A 141 10.87 0.62 -17.64
CA MET A 141 10.31 1.12 -18.90
C MET A 141 11.25 2.07 -19.67
N ASP A 142 12.31 2.56 -19.03
CA ASP A 142 13.28 3.49 -19.63
C ASP A 142 14.58 2.81 -20.05
N ASP A 143 14.92 1.68 -19.44
CA ASP A 143 16.06 0.85 -19.84
C ASP A 143 15.68 -0.63 -19.88
N ASP A 144 16.48 -1.44 -20.58
CA ASP A 144 16.22 -2.89 -20.71
C ASP A 144 16.56 -3.68 -19.43
N GLN A 145 16.65 -3.01 -18.26
CA GLN A 145 16.88 -3.69 -17.00
C GLN A 145 15.63 -4.44 -16.56
N ASN A 146 15.83 -5.74 -16.34
CA ASN A 146 14.81 -6.63 -15.81
C ASN A 146 15.36 -7.29 -14.54
N THR A 147 14.61 -7.19 -13.46
CA THR A 147 14.85 -7.96 -12.24
C THR A 147 13.71 -8.93 -12.03
N PHE A 148 13.95 -9.97 -11.25
CA PHE A 148 12.93 -10.95 -10.95
C PHE A 148 13.07 -11.47 -9.52
N ALA A 149 11.99 -12.01 -9.01
CA ALA A 149 11.94 -12.69 -7.72
C ALA A 149 11.13 -13.97 -7.84
N ILE A 150 11.62 -15.04 -7.22
CA ILE A 150 10.90 -16.31 -7.16
C ILE A 150 9.89 -16.24 -6.00
N LEU A 151 8.60 -16.31 -6.32
CA LEU A 151 7.51 -16.25 -5.35
C LEU A 151 7.23 -17.60 -4.69
N SER A 152 7.82 -18.68 -5.19
CA SER A 152 7.56 -20.04 -4.75
C SER A 152 8.82 -20.83 -4.45
N GLY A 153 8.91 -21.31 -3.22
CA GLY A 153 9.44 -22.64 -2.95
C GLY A 153 8.44 -23.39 -2.08
N GLN A 154 7.30 -23.85 -2.63
CA GLN A 154 6.45 -24.93 -2.10
C GLN A 154 5.36 -25.29 -3.13
N THR A 155 5.59 -26.32 -3.92
CA THR A 155 4.51 -27.16 -4.47
C THR A 155 4.91 -28.63 -4.33
N SER A 156 4.00 -29.40 -3.73
CA SER A 156 3.96 -30.85 -3.47
C SER A 156 4.60 -31.40 -2.18
N ARG A 157 3.78 -31.62 -1.13
CA ARG A 157 3.47 -32.97 -0.62
C ARG A 157 2.39 -32.97 0.48
N SER A 158 1.36 -33.78 0.23
CA SER A 158 0.58 -34.61 1.16
C SER A 158 0.05 -34.03 2.48
N GLU A 159 -1.27 -34.16 2.63
CA GLU A 159 -1.94 -34.30 3.93
C GLU A 159 -1.19 -35.28 4.85
N SER A 160 -0.80 -34.82 6.03
CA SER A 160 -0.70 -35.68 7.21
C SER A 160 -0.89 -34.84 8.47
N LYS A 161 -1.93 -35.20 9.23
CA LYS A 161 -2.15 -34.77 10.61
C LYS A 161 -0.94 -35.16 11.47
N ALA A 162 -0.41 -34.21 12.23
CA ALA A 162 0.20 -34.46 13.53
C ALA A 162 0.17 -33.16 14.35
N GLN A 163 -0.63 -33.17 15.42
CA GLN A 163 -0.55 -32.21 16.51
C GLN A 163 0.72 -32.45 17.33
N SER A 164 1.43 -31.39 17.70
CA SER A 164 1.94 -31.18 19.05
C SER A 164 2.48 -29.75 19.25
N ASN A 165 1.64 -28.93 19.89
CA ASN A 165 1.88 -28.11 21.09
C ASN A 165 3.05 -27.10 21.24
N LEU A 166 2.61 -25.89 21.63
CA LEU A 166 3.22 -24.79 22.43
C LEU A 166 4.36 -23.99 21.78
N GLU A 167 4.40 -22.64 21.77
CA GLU A 167 3.77 -21.59 22.60
C GLU A 167 3.35 -20.37 21.74
N VAL A 168 2.20 -19.76 22.01
CA VAL A 168 1.98 -18.33 21.70
C VAL A 168 1.27 -17.70 22.89
N LEU A 169 2.01 -16.84 23.59
CA LEU A 169 1.53 -15.91 24.58
C LEU A 169 1.11 -14.59 23.90
N GLU A 170 0.06 -14.00 24.49
CA GLU A 170 -0.45 -12.63 24.40
C GLU A 170 -1.68 -12.34 23.50
N TYR A 171 -2.75 -11.95 24.20
CA TYR A 171 -4.06 -11.53 23.74
C TYR A 171 -4.01 -10.01 23.48
N ASP A 172 -4.01 -9.59 22.22
CA ASP A 172 -3.79 -8.20 21.83
C ASP A 172 -5.06 -7.34 21.95
N GLN A 173 -5.02 -6.32 22.82
CA GLN A 173 -6.07 -5.33 23.07
C GLN A 173 -6.39 -4.45 21.84
N ASP A 174 -5.59 -4.54 20.78
CA ASP A 174 -5.72 -3.74 19.57
C ASP A 174 -6.80 -4.28 18.60
N GLN A 175 -7.14 -5.57 18.67
CA GLN A 175 -8.22 -6.19 17.87
C GLN A 175 -9.60 -5.66 18.25
N GLU A 176 -9.88 -5.52 19.55
CA GLU A 176 -11.17 -5.04 20.04
C GLU A 176 -11.39 -3.55 19.69
N LYS A 177 -10.31 -2.76 19.66
CA LYS A 177 -10.36 -1.35 19.22
C LYS A 177 -10.66 -1.22 17.73
N ARG A 178 -10.08 -2.09 16.89
CA ARG A 178 -10.33 -2.10 15.43
C ARG A 178 -11.76 -2.48 15.10
N LEU A 179 -12.29 -3.53 15.74
CA LEU A 179 -13.68 -3.95 15.58
C LEU A 179 -14.67 -2.85 15.98
N LYS A 180 -14.43 -2.17 17.11
CA LYS A 180 -15.26 -1.03 17.54
C LYS A 180 -15.18 0.17 16.58
N ALA A 181 -14.01 0.41 15.97
CA ALA A 181 -13.83 1.47 14.98
C ALA A 181 -14.57 1.17 13.66
N GLU A 182 -14.50 -0.07 13.17
CA GLU A 182 -15.21 -0.49 11.97
C GLU A 182 -16.73 -0.47 12.13
N GLU A 183 -17.25 -0.92 13.29
CA GLU A 183 -18.67 -0.82 13.61
C GLU A 183 -19.14 0.64 13.66
N SER A 184 -18.34 1.52 14.28
CA SER A 184 -18.64 2.95 14.35
C SER A 184 -18.67 3.61 12.96
N LEU A 185 -17.74 3.25 12.07
CA LEU A 185 -17.70 3.77 10.70
C LEU A 185 -18.88 3.28 9.85
N ARG A 186 -19.24 2.00 9.96
CA ARG A 186 -20.45 1.45 9.32
C ARG A 186 -21.71 2.18 9.79
N LEU A 187 -21.80 2.47 11.09
CA LEU A 187 -22.92 3.19 11.67
C LEU A 187 -23.03 4.62 11.11
N ILE A 188 -21.90 5.36 11.07
CA ILE A 188 -21.86 6.73 10.56
C ILE A 188 -22.23 6.79 9.07
N LEU A 189 -21.69 5.86 8.27
CA LEU A 189 -21.98 5.81 6.83
C LEU A 189 -23.46 5.45 6.58
N GLY A 190 -23.98 4.46 7.32
CA GLY A 190 -25.38 4.04 7.23
C GLY A 190 -26.37 5.13 7.65
N VAL A 191 -26.10 5.87 8.72
CA VAL A 191 -27.03 6.91 9.21
C VAL A 191 -26.94 8.18 8.35
N ARG A 192 -25.74 8.56 7.91
CA ARG A 192 -25.51 9.87 7.26
C ARG A 192 -25.72 9.85 5.75
N TYR A 193 -25.51 8.70 5.10
CA TYR A 193 -25.53 8.58 3.65
C TYR A 193 -26.58 7.61 3.11
N ALA A 194 -27.35 6.90 3.94
CA ALA A 194 -28.38 5.98 3.46
C ALA A 194 -29.35 6.61 2.46
N SER A 195 -29.85 7.82 2.74
CA SER A 195 -30.78 8.52 1.84
C SER A 195 -30.12 8.93 0.52
N LYS A 196 -28.82 9.21 0.50
CA LYS A 196 -28.04 9.51 -0.71
C LYS A 196 -27.69 8.25 -1.52
N LEU A 197 -27.65 7.10 -0.86
CA LEU A 197 -27.36 5.80 -1.47
C LEU A 197 -28.63 5.01 -1.83
N GLY A 198 -29.83 5.60 -1.67
CA GLY A 198 -31.11 4.92 -1.92
C GLY A 198 -31.40 3.78 -0.94
N LEU A 199 -30.67 3.69 0.16
CA LEU A 199 -30.84 2.69 1.21
C LEU A 199 -31.87 3.18 2.23
N LYS A 200 -32.65 2.25 2.80
CA LYS A 200 -33.52 2.57 3.95
C LYS A 200 -32.65 3.08 5.09
N SER A 201 -33.02 4.22 5.67
CA SER A 201 -32.31 4.78 6.82
C SER A 201 -32.35 3.79 7.99
N LEU A 202 -31.18 3.47 8.53
CA LEU A 202 -31.08 2.68 9.74
C LEU A 202 -31.62 3.51 10.91
N GLN A 203 -32.65 3.02 11.59
CA GLN A 203 -33.10 3.59 12.87
C GLN A 203 -32.22 3.03 13.98
N LEU A 204 -31.53 3.92 14.69
CA LEU A 204 -30.63 3.58 15.79
C LEU A 204 -31.41 3.25 17.06
N SER A 205 -30.96 2.24 17.80
CA SER A 205 -31.40 2.01 19.18
C SER A 205 -30.92 3.12 20.12
N ASP A 206 -31.57 3.28 21.28
CA ASP A 206 -31.22 4.31 22.27
C ASP A 206 -29.76 4.21 22.77
N SER A 207 -29.21 2.99 22.79
CA SER A 207 -27.82 2.73 23.17
C SER A 207 -26.82 3.23 22.12
N GLU A 208 -27.15 3.10 20.84
CA GLU A 208 -26.31 3.52 19.71
C GLU A 208 -26.39 5.04 19.51
N GLN A 209 -27.53 5.67 19.78
CA GLN A 209 -27.69 7.13 19.76
C GLN A 209 -26.77 7.82 20.78
N LYS A 210 -26.61 7.25 21.98
CA LYS A 210 -25.70 7.78 23.02
C LYS A 210 -24.23 7.71 22.60
N ASN A 211 -23.81 6.65 21.91
CA ASN A 211 -22.45 6.52 21.41
C ASN A 211 -22.18 7.47 20.23
N TYR A 212 -23.15 7.66 19.34
CA TYR A 212 -23.06 8.63 18.26
C TYR A 212 -22.90 10.07 18.79
N GLN A 213 -23.64 10.46 19.85
CA GLN A 213 -23.53 11.80 20.44
C GLN A 213 -22.17 12.06 21.14
N LYS A 214 -21.56 11.06 21.78
CA LYS A 214 -20.22 11.20 22.39
C LYS A 214 -19.10 11.52 21.39
N SER A 215 -19.23 11.06 20.15
CA SER A 215 -18.23 11.30 19.08
C SER A 215 -18.22 12.74 18.54
N ARG A 216 -19.25 13.55 18.85
CA ARG A 216 -19.41 14.95 18.38
C ARG A 216 -18.75 16.00 19.27
N GLY A 217 -17.96 15.62 20.27
CA GLY A 217 -17.24 16.54 21.16
C GLY A 217 -16.09 17.31 20.50
N VAL A 218 -16.38 18.15 19.50
CA VAL A 218 -15.45 19.16 18.98
C VAL A 218 -15.52 20.37 19.92
N LYS A 219 -14.42 20.63 20.66
CA LYS A 219 -14.24 21.90 21.38
C LYS A 219 -14.13 23.03 20.34
N TYR A 220 -15.11 23.94 20.34
CA TYR A 220 -15.01 25.19 19.61
C TYR A 220 -13.90 26.05 20.24
N PHE A 221 -12.83 26.33 19.50
CA PHE A 221 -11.92 27.43 19.83
C PHE A 221 -12.68 28.75 19.60
N LYS A 222 -12.89 29.53 20.66
CA LYS A 222 -13.26 30.94 20.53
C LYS A 222 -12.01 31.71 20.11
N LEU A 223 -12.06 32.36 18.96
CA LEU A 223 -11.11 33.41 18.60
C LEU A 223 -11.53 34.66 19.39
N SER A 224 -10.62 35.13 20.24
CA SER A 224 -10.62 36.48 20.82
C SER A 224 -9.67 37.37 20.04
#